data_AF-A0A7J4V3X5-F1
#
_entry.id   AF-A0A7J4V3X5-F1
#
_cell.length_a   1.000
_cell.length_b   1.000
_cell.length_c   1.000
_cell.angle_alpha   90.00
_cell.angle_beta   90.00
_cell.angle_gamma   90.00
#
_symmetry.space_group_name_H-M   'P 1'
#
loop_
_entity.id
_entity.type
_entity.pdbx_description
1 polymer ?
#
loop_
_entity_poly.entity_id
_entity_poly.type
_entity_poly.pdbx_seq_one_letter_code
_entity_poly.pdbx_strand_id
1 'polypeptide(L)' 'MGQVTVDSITSIFKDHVNRPGSICRHADPKDHPLDVSETIFSVVFDLTRLRAHVCSGKPCTGCYETFQLGD' A
#
# COMPACT_ATOMS: atom_id res chain seq x y z
N MET A 1 -22.60 -7.01 8.44
CA MET A 1 -21.49 -6.27 7.79
C MET A 1 -20.26 -7.15 7.83
N GLY A 2 -19.46 -7.18 6.75
CA GLY A 2 -18.22 -7.98 6.70
C GLY A 2 -17.17 -7.46 7.68
N GLN A 3 -16.32 -8.35 8.19
CA GLN A 3 -15.24 -8.01 9.11
C GLN A 3 -14.09 -7.33 8.36
N VAL A 4 -13.70 -6.13 8.78
CA VAL A 4 -12.52 -5.43 8.25
C VAL A 4 -11.27 -5.98 8.94
N THR A 5 -10.35 -6.53 8.17
CA THR A 5 -9.06 -7.06 8.64
C THR A 5 -7.90 -6.34 7.95
N VAL A 6 -6.70 -6.43 8.53
CA VAL A 6 -5.47 -5.91 7.87
C VAL A 6 -5.33 -6.52 6.47
N ASP A 7 -5.55 -7.82 6.31
CA ASP A 7 -5.49 -8.51 5.01
C ASP A 7 -6.49 -7.97 4.01
N SER A 8 -7.72 -7.66 4.44
CA SER A 8 -8.73 -7.07 3.55
C SER A 8 -8.30 -5.70 3.02
N ILE A 9 -7.67 -4.88 3.87
CA ILE A 9 -7.16 -3.56 3.48
C ILE A 9 -5.91 -3.69 2.60
N THR A 10 -4.96 -4.55 2.96
CA THR A 10 -3.76 -4.75 2.14
C THR A 10 -4.10 -5.33 0.77
N SER A 11 -5.15 -6.15 0.65
CA SER A 11 -5.67 -6.61 -0.64
C SER A 11 -6.15 -5.44 -1.52
N ILE A 12 -6.83 -4.44 -0.94
CA ILE A 12 -7.26 -3.24 -1.68
C ILE A 12 -6.03 -2.44 -2.16
N PHE A 13 -5.01 -2.31 -1.31
CA PHE A 13 -3.78 -1.61 -1.69
C PHE A 13 -3.01 -2.28 -2.82
N LYS A 14 -3.21 -3.58 -3.04
CA LYS A 14 -2.62 -4.34 -4.15
C LYS A 14 -3.39 -4.20 -5.47
N ASP A 15 -4.51 -3.49 -5.49
CA ASP A 15 -5.37 -3.39 -6.67
C ASP A 15 -4.68 -2.70 -7.87
N HIS A 16 -4.97 -3.22 -9.06
CA HIS A 16 -4.43 -2.78 -10.36
C HIS A 16 -5.51 -2.37 -11.37
N VAL A 17 -6.75 -2.10 -10.92
CA VAL A 17 -7.74 -1.52 -11.83
C VAL A 17 -7.21 -0.18 -12.34
N ASN A 18 -7.17 -0.01 -13.66
CA ASN A 18 -6.60 1.15 -14.36
C ASN A 18 -5.06 1.31 -14.27
N ARG A 19 -4.31 0.20 -14.19
CA ARG A 19 -2.84 0.21 -14.30
C ARG A 19 -2.38 0.96 -15.58
N PRO A 20 -1.35 1.84 -15.52
CA PRO A 20 -0.42 2.08 -14.41
C PRO A 20 -0.93 3.02 -13.30
N GLY A 21 -1.97 3.80 -13.58
CA GLY A 21 -2.60 4.76 -12.65
C GLY A 21 -3.57 4.14 -11.63
N SER A 22 -3.30 2.92 -11.18
CA SER A 22 -4.09 2.17 -10.18
C SER A 22 -3.78 2.60 -8.73
N ILE A 23 -4.49 2.01 -7.75
CA ILE A 23 -4.18 2.20 -6.31
C ILE A 23 -2.74 1.79 -6.02
N CYS A 24 -2.35 0.58 -6.43
CA CYS A 24 -0.94 0.22 -6.52
C CYS A 24 -0.37 0.85 -7.79
N ARG A 25 0.04 2.12 -7.74
CA ARG A 25 0.53 2.86 -8.90
C ARG A 25 1.90 2.34 -9.33
N HIS A 26 2.10 2.22 -10.64
CA HIS A 26 3.40 1.91 -11.27
C HIS A 26 3.84 3.10 -12.12
N ALA A 27 5.14 3.30 -12.27
CA ALA A 27 5.67 4.27 -13.21
C ALA A 27 5.16 3.97 -14.63
N ASP A 28 4.62 4.99 -15.32
CA ASP A 28 4.29 4.90 -16.74
C ASP A 28 5.47 5.42 -17.58
N PRO A 29 6.10 4.60 -18.43
CA PRO A 29 7.17 5.06 -19.31
C PRO A 29 6.72 6.08 -20.36
N LYS A 30 5.41 6.32 -20.52
CA LYS A 30 4.85 7.35 -21.40
C LYS A 30 4.80 8.74 -20.77
N ASP A 31 4.85 8.82 -19.44
CA ASP A 31 4.87 10.09 -18.73
C ASP A 31 6.24 10.76 -18.90
N HIS A 32 6.27 12.09 -18.85
CA HIS A 32 7.53 12.83 -18.85
C HIS A 32 8.32 12.47 -17.58
N PRO A 33 9.67 12.31 -17.62
CA PRO A 33 10.45 11.81 -16.48
C PRO A 33 10.29 12.60 -15.17
N LEU A 34 9.95 13.90 -15.26
CA LEU A 34 9.71 14.76 -14.09
C LEU A 34 8.30 14.62 -13.52
N ASP A 35 7.38 14.00 -14.24
CA ASP A 35 5.97 13.81 -13.87
C ASP A 35 5.66 12.35 -13.48
N VAL A 36 6.61 11.43 -13.65
CA VAL A 36 6.48 10.02 -13.26
C VAL A 36 6.26 9.91 -11.75
N SER A 37 5.24 9.13 -11.38
CA SER A 37 4.93 8.81 -9.98
C SER A 37 4.59 7.34 -9.82
N GLU A 38 4.87 6.79 -8.63
CA GLU A 38 4.53 5.42 -8.27
C GLU A 38 4.32 5.26 -6.77
N THR A 39 3.68 4.15 -6.37
CA THR A 39 3.57 3.80 -4.94
C THR A 39 4.94 3.38 -4.42
N ILE A 40 5.50 4.16 -3.48
CA ILE A 40 6.82 3.90 -2.88
C ILE A 40 6.74 3.34 -1.45
N PHE A 41 5.57 3.39 -0.81
CA PHE A 41 5.26 2.69 0.43
C PHE A 41 3.76 2.51 0.59
N SER A 42 3.34 1.65 1.51
CA SER A 42 1.95 1.49 1.93
C SER A 42 1.90 1.21 3.43
N VAL A 43 0.88 1.72 4.12
CA VAL A 43 0.72 1.52 5.57
C VAL A 43 -0.73 1.29 5.96
N VAL A 44 -0.95 0.33 6.86
CA VAL A 44 -2.21 0.14 7.59
C VAL A 44 -1.97 0.41 9.06
N PHE A 45 -2.71 1.34 9.65
CA PHE A 45 -2.69 1.58 11.09
C PHE A 45 -3.81 0.76 11.77
N ASP A 46 -3.44 -0.28 12.51
CA ASP A 46 -4.34 -1.00 13.41
C ASP A 46 -4.40 -0.23 14.74
N LEU A 47 -5.42 0.62 14.86
CA LEU A 47 -5.62 1.44 16.06
C LEU A 47 -6.16 0.64 17.25
N THR A 48 -6.71 -0.56 17.02
CA THR A 48 -7.18 -1.44 18.11
C THR A 48 -6.00 -2.05 18.86
N ARG A 49 -4.93 -2.39 18.15
CA ARG A 49 -3.70 -2.97 18.74
C ARG A 49 -2.55 -1.97 18.85
N LEU A 50 -2.77 -0.73 18.43
CA LEU A 50 -1.75 0.32 18.30
C LEU A 50 -0.54 -0.15 17.51
N ARG A 51 -0.75 -0.63 16.29
CA ARG A 51 0.30 -1.13 15.39
C ARG A 51 0.24 -0.46 14.03
N ALA A 52 1.39 -0.33 13.39
CA ALA A 52 1.49 -0.01 11.97
C ALA A 52 1.98 -1.24 11.20
N HIS A 53 1.27 -1.62 10.15
CA HIS A 53 1.72 -2.60 9.17
C HIS A 53 2.23 -1.82 7.96
N VAL A 54 3.54 -1.82 7.72
CA VAL A 54 4.21 -0.99 6.72
C VAL A 54 4.85 -1.88 5.66
N CYS A 55 4.57 -1.58 4.40
CA CYS A 55 5.25 -2.16 3.25
C CYS A 55 6.15 -1.09 2.62
N SER A 56 7.45 -1.34 2.59
CA SER A 56 8.40 -0.54 1.80
C SER A 56 8.28 -0.92 0.32
N GLY A 57 8.10 0.06 -0.55
CA GLY A 57 7.81 -0.17 -1.96
C GLY A 57 6.35 -0.49 -2.25
N LYS A 58 6.12 -1.15 -3.39
CA LYS A 58 4.78 -1.43 -3.90
C LYS A 58 4.14 -2.60 -3.15
N PRO A 59 2.90 -2.48 -2.67
CA PRO A 59 2.23 -3.55 -1.91
C PRO A 59 2.02 -4.83 -2.71
N CYS A 60 2.01 -4.77 -4.06
CA CYS A 60 1.84 -5.95 -4.90
C CYS A 60 3.07 -6.88 -4.94
N THR A 61 4.25 -6.38 -4.58
CA THR A 61 5.51 -7.16 -4.57
C THR A 61 6.23 -7.11 -3.23
N GLY A 62 5.94 -6.13 -2.39
CA GLY A 62 6.55 -5.97 -1.08
C GLY A 62 5.86 -6.77 0.02
N CYS A 63 6.54 -6.86 1.16
CA CYS A 63 6.05 -7.50 2.36
C CYS A 63 5.66 -6.44 3.40
N TYR A 64 4.64 -6.72 4.19
CA TYR A 64 4.25 -5.86 5.31
C TYR A 64 4.99 -6.28 6.58
N GLU A 65 5.75 -5.36 7.15
CA GLU A 65 6.37 -5.48 8.47
C GLU A 65 5.48 -4.80 9.51
N THR A 66 5.44 -5.33 10.74
CA THR A 66 4.56 -4.80 11.79
C THR A 66 5.38 -4.12 12.87
N PHE A 67 5.01 -2.87 13.17
CA PHE A 67 5.62 -2.03 14.19
C PHE A 67 4.61 -1.74 15.29
N GLN A 68 5.01 -1.86 16.55
CA GLN A 68 4.21 -1.38 17.68
C GLN A 68 4.32 0.14 17.75
N LEU A 69 3.20 0.82 18.01
CA LEU A 69 3.13 2.26 18.18
C LEU A 69 2.95 2.57 19.66
N GLY A 70 3.86 3.38 20.22
CA GLY A 70 3.94 3.69 21.65
C GLY A 70 5.00 2.86 22.38
N ASP A 71 5.30 3.29 23.60
CA ASP A 71 6.21 2.62 24.55
C ASP A 71 5.45 1.60 25.43
#